data_AF-A0A817V6M8-F1
#
_entry.id   AF-A0A817V6M8-F1
#
_cell.length_a   1.000
_cell.length_b   1.000
_cell.length_c   1.000
_cell.angle_alpha   90.00
_cell.angle_beta   90.00
_cell.angle_gamma   90.00
#
_symmetry.space_group_name_H-M   'P 1'
#
loop_
_entity.id
_entity.type
_entity.pdbx_description
1 polymer ?
#
loop_
_entity_poly.entity_id
_entity_poly.type
_entity_poly.pdbx_seq_one_letter_code
_entity_poly.pdbx_strand_id
1 'polypeptide(L)'
;MQVSIISLIFLVGFVHVCLSATTPEWIGFYNVDNSCNQATCCCLSEQVKITKANNTHFLVEANVAGVPCQAQLSGATSISVPLLIPQDKNGFQITTMFLGTNNRFTLSADSQYIAHANLQSPQCSGSARRAVSNWVGTFNIDDSCNQDECCCLSEQATISKKSETQYLVAGRVAGKPCAAQLNGSTTVEVTIGAPQDKNGFQITTNFLSTNNRFTLTYDNQYVANVNLQYPQCSGMGRRVDENKNTASLISSSLILIVINAFLFRMICV
;
A
#
# COMPACT_ATOMS: atom_id res chain seq x y z
N MET A 1 32.56 -40.03 -38.66
CA MET A 1 31.66 -40.24 -37.50
C MET A 1 31.80 -39.06 -36.56
N GLN A 2 30.70 -38.35 -36.37
CA GLN A 2 30.59 -37.05 -35.73
C GLN A 2 30.89 -37.11 -34.23
N VAL A 3 31.81 -36.25 -33.79
CA VAL A 3 32.10 -35.97 -32.38
C VAL A 3 31.07 -34.96 -31.88
N SER A 4 30.49 -35.25 -30.71
CA SER A 4 29.40 -34.55 -30.02
C SER A 4 29.52 -33.02 -29.99
N ILE A 5 28.53 -32.33 -30.58
CA ILE A 5 28.30 -30.87 -30.48
C ILE A 5 27.19 -30.56 -29.43
N ILE A 6 26.78 -31.53 -28.60
CA ILE A 6 25.63 -31.36 -27.69
C ILE A 6 26.03 -30.92 -26.26
N SER A 7 27.32 -30.88 -25.91
CA SER A 7 27.75 -30.55 -24.54
C SER A 7 28.17 -29.09 -24.28
N LEU A 8 28.01 -28.18 -25.25
CA LEU A 8 28.47 -26.78 -25.11
C LEU A 8 27.34 -25.73 -25.00
N ILE A 9 26.07 -26.14 -24.88
CA ILE A 9 24.92 -25.22 -24.72
C ILE A 9 24.37 -25.21 -23.28
N PHE A 10 24.91 -26.03 -22.37
CA PHE A 10 24.53 -25.97 -20.94
C PHE A 10 25.42 -25.06 -20.09
N LEU A 11 26.50 -24.47 -20.63
CA LEU A 11 27.44 -23.65 -19.85
C LEU A 11 27.22 -22.13 -19.95
N VAL A 12 26.29 -21.65 -20.78
CA VAL A 12 26.00 -20.21 -20.97
C VAL A 12 24.59 -19.83 -20.48
N GLY A 13 23.85 -20.78 -19.90
CA GLY A 13 22.54 -20.56 -19.26
C GLY A 13 22.61 -20.28 -17.75
N PHE A 14 23.81 -20.18 -17.17
CA PHE A 14 24.06 -19.74 -15.80
C PHE A 14 24.64 -18.32 -15.77
N VAL A 15 24.22 -17.47 -16.73
CA VAL A 15 24.44 -16.03 -16.65
C VAL A 15 23.60 -15.52 -15.49
N HIS A 16 24.26 -15.41 -14.34
CA HIS A 16 24.05 -14.32 -13.39
C HIS A 16 22.57 -13.99 -13.18
N VAL A 17 21.84 -14.88 -12.51
CA VAL A 17 20.92 -14.37 -11.48
C VAL A 17 21.84 -13.79 -10.41
N CYS A 18 22.40 -12.61 -10.68
CA CYS A 18 22.77 -11.70 -9.63
C CYS A 18 21.44 -11.44 -8.92
N LEU A 19 21.18 -12.25 -7.89
CA LEU A 19 20.47 -11.80 -6.71
C LEU A 19 21.23 -10.54 -6.28
N SER A 20 20.86 -9.42 -6.88
CA SER A 20 20.96 -8.12 -6.27
C SER A 20 20.23 -8.30 -4.96
N ALA A 21 20.96 -8.72 -3.93
CA ALA A 21 20.53 -8.64 -2.56
C ALA A 21 20.39 -7.14 -2.31
N THR A 22 19.22 -6.62 -2.70
CA THR A 22 18.79 -5.26 -2.45
C THR A 22 19.05 -5.04 -0.98
N THR A 23 19.86 -4.04 -0.68
CA THR A 23 20.10 -3.65 0.71
C THR A 23 18.74 -3.52 1.40
N PRO A 24 18.53 -4.17 2.56
CA PRO A 24 17.26 -4.12 3.25
C PRO A 24 16.82 -2.65 3.44
N GLU A 25 15.59 -2.35 3.07
CA GLU A 25 15.03 -1.01 3.17
C GLU A 25 14.05 -0.94 4.36
N TRP A 26 14.56 -0.62 5.55
CA TRP A 26 13.74 -0.58 6.77
C TRP A 26 12.92 0.70 6.94
N ILE A 27 13.22 1.76 6.20
CA ILE A 27 12.46 3.02 6.26
C ILE A 27 11.06 2.75 5.68
N GLY A 28 10.01 3.11 6.42
CA GLY A 28 8.62 2.87 6.05
C GLY A 28 7.73 2.83 7.28
N PHE A 29 6.49 2.39 7.10
CA PHE A 29 5.56 2.22 8.19
C PHE A 29 5.26 0.74 8.43
N TYR A 30 4.91 0.41 9.67
CA TYR A 30 4.69 -0.93 10.15
C TYR A 30 3.45 -0.97 11.03
N ASN A 31 2.48 -1.81 10.69
CA ASN A 31 1.29 -2.02 11.49
C ASN A 31 1.65 -2.86 12.71
N VAL A 32 1.42 -2.31 13.90
CA VAL A 32 1.70 -2.98 15.17
C VAL A 32 0.68 -4.11 15.36
N ASP A 33 1.14 -5.25 15.84
CA ASP A 33 0.26 -6.36 16.19
C ASP A 33 -0.34 -6.20 17.60
N ASN A 34 -1.28 -7.08 17.94
CA ASN A 34 -1.93 -7.05 19.24
C ASN A 34 -1.23 -7.95 20.27
N SER A 35 0.07 -8.22 20.12
CA SER A 35 0.78 -9.16 21.00
C SER A 35 1.19 -8.55 22.35
N CYS A 36 1.25 -7.22 22.44
CA CYS A 36 1.57 -6.52 23.69
C CYS A 36 0.33 -6.34 24.58
N ASN A 37 0.46 -6.70 25.86
CA ASN A 37 -0.63 -6.60 26.84
C ASN A 37 -0.82 -5.17 27.37
N GLN A 38 -1.75 -4.42 26.79
CA GLN A 38 -2.04 -3.02 27.15
C GLN A 38 -2.57 -2.82 28.58
N ALA A 39 -3.05 -3.87 29.26
CA ALA A 39 -3.51 -3.77 30.64
C ALA A 39 -2.35 -3.58 31.63
N THR A 40 -1.19 -4.17 31.33
CA THR A 40 -0.03 -4.20 32.22
C THR A 40 1.22 -3.57 31.63
N CYS A 41 1.21 -3.24 30.34
CA CYS A 41 2.37 -2.74 29.60
C CYS A 41 2.04 -1.43 28.89
N CYS A 42 3.06 -0.58 28.71
CA CYS A 42 3.01 0.49 27.73
C CYS A 42 3.39 -0.07 26.36
N CYS A 43 2.41 -0.18 25.47
CA CYS A 43 2.54 -0.83 24.17
C CYS A 43 2.63 0.21 23.05
N LEU A 44 3.34 -0.13 21.98
CA LEU A 44 3.16 0.58 20.71
C LEU A 44 1.74 0.32 20.20
N SER A 45 1.14 1.30 19.52
CA SER A 45 -0.21 1.18 18.98
C SER A 45 -0.29 1.66 17.55
N GLU A 46 -1.26 1.11 16.82
CA GLU A 46 -1.58 1.45 15.43
C GLU A 46 -0.40 1.18 14.49
N GLN A 47 0.47 2.17 14.32
CA GLN A 47 1.52 2.16 13.33
C GLN A 47 2.83 2.74 13.87
N VAL A 48 3.93 2.09 13.52
CA VAL A 48 5.29 2.56 13.74
C VAL A 48 5.82 3.11 12.43
N LYS A 49 6.41 4.30 12.46
CA LYS A 49 7.04 4.96 11.32
C LYS A 49 8.55 4.99 11.53
N ILE A 50 9.31 4.51 10.54
CA ILE A 50 10.77 4.60 10.51
C ILE A 50 11.19 5.54 9.41
N THR A 51 11.88 6.61 9.77
CA THR A 51 12.48 7.58 8.85
C THR A 51 13.99 7.63 9.00
N LYS A 52 14.68 8.24 8.04
CA LYS A 52 16.12 8.53 8.17
C LYS A 52 16.28 9.83 8.97
N ALA A 53 16.90 9.75 10.14
CA ALA A 53 17.23 10.94 10.94
C ALA A 53 18.49 11.62 10.40
N ASN A 54 19.52 10.83 10.11
CA ASN A 54 20.80 11.26 9.55
C ASN A 54 21.50 10.06 8.89
N ASN A 55 22.79 10.18 8.56
CA ASN A 55 23.54 9.10 7.90
C ASN A 55 23.91 7.93 8.81
N THR A 56 23.72 8.04 10.12
CA THR A 56 24.05 7.00 11.10
C THR A 56 22.84 6.50 11.89
N HIS A 57 21.71 7.21 11.84
CA HIS A 57 20.51 6.90 12.63
C HIS A 57 19.22 6.95 11.79
N PHE A 58 18.34 5.98 12.06
CA PHE A 58 16.91 6.07 11.83
C PHE A 58 16.23 6.80 12.99
N LEU A 59 15.07 7.40 12.72
CA LEU A 59 14.12 7.87 13.72
C LEU A 59 12.88 6.97 13.66
N VAL A 60 12.55 6.34 14.79
CA VAL A 60 11.35 5.53 14.96
C VAL A 60 10.32 6.34 15.72
N GLU A 61 9.20 6.64 15.08
CA GLU A 61 8.07 7.36 15.66
C GLU A 61 6.90 6.40 15.81
N ALA A 62 6.22 6.41 16.95
CA ALA A 62 5.08 5.53 17.18
C ALA A 62 4.10 6.14 18.18
N ASN A 63 2.82 5.80 18.01
CA ASN A 63 1.82 6.01 19.06
C ASN A 63 1.98 4.93 20.13
N VAL A 64 1.54 5.25 21.35
CA VAL A 64 1.56 4.34 22.48
C VAL A 64 0.18 4.21 23.13
N ALA A 65 -0.13 3.01 23.60
CA ALA A 65 -1.36 2.69 24.31
C ALA A 65 -1.09 1.74 25.48
N GLY A 66 -1.92 1.86 26.51
CA GLY A 66 -1.86 1.02 27.70
C GLY A 66 -1.85 1.84 28.99
N VAL A 67 -2.39 1.23 30.06
CA VAL A 67 -2.58 1.91 31.35
C VAL A 67 -1.27 2.49 31.90
N PRO A 68 -0.12 1.79 31.84
CA PRO A 68 1.14 2.33 32.35
C PRO A 68 1.70 3.50 31.53
N CYS A 69 1.31 3.66 30.25
CA CYS A 69 1.87 4.70 29.39
C CYS A 69 1.62 6.11 29.93
N GLN A 70 0.41 6.38 30.46
CA GLN A 70 0.07 7.72 30.94
C GLN A 70 1.01 8.19 32.05
N ALA A 71 1.34 7.29 32.99
CA ALA A 71 2.26 7.59 34.08
C ALA A 71 3.72 7.65 33.60
N GLN A 72 4.14 6.74 32.72
CA GLN A 72 5.53 6.66 32.25
C GLN A 72 5.92 7.78 31.29
N LEU A 73 4.97 8.29 30.52
CA LEU A 73 5.20 9.27 29.46
C LEU A 73 4.63 10.66 29.80
N SER A 74 4.24 10.90 31.05
CA SER A 74 3.68 12.19 31.50
C SER A 74 2.53 12.69 30.61
N GLY A 75 1.67 11.77 30.18
CA GLY A 75 0.54 12.05 29.28
C GLY A 75 0.86 12.13 27.79
N ALA A 76 2.12 11.97 27.36
CA ALA A 76 2.43 11.87 25.94
C ALA A 76 1.85 10.59 25.33
N THR A 77 1.27 10.72 24.13
CA THR A 77 0.61 9.62 23.39
C THR A 77 1.50 9.06 22.28
N SER A 78 2.69 9.60 22.12
CA SER A 78 3.65 9.20 21.10
C SER A 78 5.08 9.26 21.63
N ILE A 79 5.96 8.56 20.92
CA ILE A 79 7.38 8.47 21.23
C ILE A 79 8.21 8.64 19.95
N SER A 80 9.45 9.06 20.14
CA SER A 80 10.44 9.13 19.07
C SER A 80 11.77 8.59 19.57
N VAL A 81 12.30 7.57 18.90
CA VAL A 81 13.52 6.85 19.32
C VAL A 81 14.53 6.84 18.17
N PRO A 82 15.75 7.34 18.36
CA PRO A 82 16.82 7.17 17.40
C PRO A 82 17.36 5.73 17.46
N LEU A 83 17.45 5.05 16.32
CA LEU A 83 18.07 3.74 16.18
C LEU A 83 19.25 3.83 15.21
N LEU A 84 20.36 3.13 15.47
CA LEU A 84 21.49 3.11 14.56
C LEU A 84 21.12 2.44 13.22
N ILE A 85 21.65 2.96 12.12
CA ILE A 85 21.50 2.36 10.79
C ILE A 85 22.35 1.08 10.74
N PRO A 86 21.76 -0.08 10.44
CA PRO A 86 22.48 -1.34 10.38
C PRO A 86 23.55 -1.31 9.28
N GLN A 87 24.75 -1.77 9.62
CA GLN A 87 25.83 -1.95 8.64
C GLN A 87 25.80 -3.37 8.01
N ASP A 88 25.10 -4.32 8.65
CA ASP A 88 24.94 -5.70 8.18
C ASP A 88 23.62 -5.86 7.39
N LYS A 89 23.67 -6.65 6.31
CA LYS A 89 22.54 -6.96 5.43
C LYS A 89 21.71 -8.16 5.93
N ASN A 90 22.21 -8.94 6.88
CA ASN A 90 21.57 -10.19 7.35
C ASN A 90 20.52 -9.98 8.46
N GLY A 91 19.88 -8.81 8.49
CA GLY A 91 19.00 -8.37 9.57
C GLY A 91 19.78 -7.66 10.67
N PHE A 92 19.05 -6.90 11.49
CA PHE A 92 19.64 -6.08 12.52
C PHE A 92 19.02 -6.38 13.87
N GLN A 93 19.85 -6.54 14.89
CA GLN A 93 19.41 -6.57 16.27
C GLN A 93 20.17 -5.53 17.08
N ILE A 94 19.45 -4.71 17.83
CA ILE A 94 20.03 -3.77 18.76
C ILE A 94 19.35 -3.91 20.11
N THR A 95 20.16 -3.92 21.17
CA THR A 95 19.65 -3.81 22.54
C THR A 95 19.87 -2.38 23.00
N THR A 96 18.80 -1.70 23.37
CA THR A 96 18.86 -0.32 23.89
C THR A 96 17.85 -0.13 25.01
N MET A 97 18.05 0.91 25.80
CA MET A 97 17.08 1.29 26.82
C MET A 97 15.90 1.99 26.15
N PHE A 98 14.69 1.53 26.45
CA PHE A 98 13.44 2.08 25.92
C PHE A 98 12.39 2.04 27.02
N LEU A 99 11.77 3.19 27.31
CA LEU A 99 10.85 3.36 28.45
C LEU A 99 11.42 2.81 29.78
N GLY A 100 12.71 3.03 30.03
CA GLY A 100 13.38 2.60 31.27
C GLY A 100 13.67 1.11 31.38
N THR A 101 13.43 0.31 30.34
CA THR A 101 13.75 -1.14 30.32
C THR A 101 14.72 -1.48 29.18
N ASN A 102 15.38 -2.64 29.26
CA ASN A 102 16.27 -3.09 28.19
C ASN A 102 15.45 -3.83 27.15
N ASN A 103 15.50 -3.32 25.93
CA ASN A 103 14.67 -3.80 24.84
C ASN A 103 15.55 -4.19 23.66
N ARG A 104 15.27 -5.36 23.10
CA ARG A 104 15.90 -5.81 21.86
C ARG A 104 14.97 -5.50 20.70
N PHE A 105 15.40 -4.61 19.83
CA PHE A 105 14.75 -4.34 18.55
C PHE A 105 15.35 -5.24 17.49
N THR A 106 14.51 -5.87 16.66
CA THR A 106 14.94 -6.69 15.53
C THR A 106 14.33 -6.15 14.25
N LEU A 107 15.14 -5.86 13.23
CA LEU A 107 14.68 -5.53 11.88
C LEU A 107 14.99 -6.71 10.96
N SER A 108 13.99 -7.24 10.27
CA SER A 108 14.18 -8.40 9.38
C SER A 108 14.97 -8.04 8.12
N ALA A 109 15.76 -8.97 7.60
CA ALA A 109 16.56 -8.75 6.38
C ALA A 109 15.70 -8.46 5.14
N ASP A 110 14.47 -8.98 5.08
CA ASP A 110 13.50 -8.71 4.00
C ASP A 110 12.71 -7.40 4.19
N SER A 111 12.99 -6.67 5.28
CA SER A 111 12.30 -5.42 5.67
C SER A 111 10.78 -5.56 5.84
N GLN A 112 10.26 -6.77 6.02
CA GLN A 112 8.84 -7.02 6.21
C GLN A 112 8.39 -6.92 7.67
N TYR A 113 9.32 -6.93 8.62
CA TYR A 113 8.99 -7.11 10.03
C TYR A 113 9.95 -6.38 10.96
N ILE A 114 9.38 -5.90 12.06
CA ILE A 114 10.09 -5.34 13.19
C ILE A 114 9.60 -6.03 14.46
N ALA A 115 10.54 -6.52 15.26
CA ALA A 115 10.27 -7.01 16.60
C ALA A 115 10.73 -5.99 17.63
N HIS A 116 9.99 -5.92 18.73
CA HIS A 116 10.45 -5.35 19.98
C HIS A 116 10.28 -6.41 21.07
N ALA A 117 11.38 -6.76 21.75
CA ALA A 117 11.36 -7.70 22.86
C ALA A 117 11.82 -7.01 24.14
N ASN A 118 10.96 -6.93 25.13
CA ASN A 118 11.33 -6.45 26.46
C ASN A 118 12.01 -7.58 27.23
N LEU A 119 13.30 -7.40 27.54
CA LEU A 119 14.13 -8.46 28.12
C LEU A 119 13.82 -8.71 29.61
N GLN A 120 13.22 -7.74 30.30
CA GLN A 120 12.80 -7.87 31.71
C GLN A 120 11.34 -8.33 31.84
N SER A 121 10.50 -8.04 30.85
CA SER A 121 9.07 -8.27 30.90
C SER A 121 8.56 -8.73 29.54
N PRO A 122 8.75 -10.02 29.18
CA PRO A 122 8.44 -10.54 27.85
C PRO A 122 6.99 -10.29 27.41
N GLN A 123 6.03 -10.21 28.33
CA GLN A 123 4.63 -9.87 28.06
C GLN A 123 4.41 -8.44 27.51
N CYS A 124 5.43 -7.58 27.63
CA CYS A 124 5.47 -6.23 27.05
C CYS A 124 6.24 -6.17 25.73
N SER A 125 6.50 -7.33 25.12
CA SER A 125 7.06 -7.43 23.77
C SER A 125 5.96 -7.23 22.73
N GLY A 126 6.35 -6.81 21.55
CA GLY A 126 5.45 -6.57 20.43
C GLY A 126 6.12 -6.83 19.10
N SER A 127 5.33 -6.90 18.05
CA SER A 127 5.88 -6.86 16.71
C SER A 127 5.06 -6.00 15.77
N ALA A 128 5.65 -5.60 14.66
CA ALA A 128 5.01 -4.82 13.63
C ALA A 128 5.38 -5.37 12.26
N ARG A 129 4.38 -5.48 11.39
CA ARG A 129 4.56 -5.92 9.99
C ARG A 129 4.54 -4.71 9.09
N ARG A 130 5.41 -4.69 8.09
CA ARG A 130 5.48 -3.62 7.11
C ARG A 130 4.09 -3.38 6.54
N ALA A 131 3.62 -2.14 6.67
CA ALA A 131 2.42 -1.71 5.98
C ALA A 131 2.75 -1.69 4.49
N VAL A 132 2.22 -2.66 3.75
CA VAL A 132 2.32 -2.66 2.29
C VAL A 132 1.45 -1.49 1.82
N SER A 133 2.04 -0.45 1.23
CA SER A 133 1.27 0.56 0.51
C SER A 133 0.61 -0.12 -0.69
N ASN A 134 -0.60 -0.65 -0.50
CA ASN A 134 -1.37 -1.32 -1.53
C ASN A 134 -2.25 -0.32 -2.27
N TRP A 135 -1.66 0.38 -3.24
CA TRP A 135 -2.43 1.24 -4.15
C TRP A 135 -3.31 0.47 -5.11
N VAL A 136 -3.12 -0.84 -5.16
CA VAL A 136 -4.01 -1.74 -5.88
C VAL A 136 -5.41 -1.66 -5.28
N GLY A 137 -6.38 -1.31 -6.11
CA GLY A 137 -7.78 -1.17 -5.72
C GLY A 137 -8.58 -0.32 -6.69
N THR A 138 -9.87 -0.17 -6.37
CA THR A 138 -10.82 0.66 -7.11
C THR A 138 -11.10 1.94 -6.36
N PHE A 139 -11.19 3.05 -7.09
CA PHE A 139 -11.40 4.39 -6.59
C PHE A 139 -12.61 5.00 -7.30
N ASN A 140 -13.59 5.47 -6.53
CA ASN A 140 -14.70 6.27 -7.04
C ASN A 140 -14.17 7.66 -7.36
N ILE A 141 -14.30 8.07 -8.62
CA ILE A 141 -13.87 9.37 -9.11
C ILE A 141 -14.93 10.42 -8.74
N ASP A 142 -14.48 11.57 -8.26
CA ASP A 142 -15.35 12.70 -7.95
C ASP A 142 -15.70 13.52 -9.21
N ASP A 143 -16.60 14.48 -9.04
CA ASP A 143 -17.11 15.34 -10.10
C ASP A 143 -16.36 16.70 -10.18
N SER A 144 -15.17 16.79 -9.59
CA SER A 144 -14.41 18.04 -9.53
C SER A 144 -13.78 18.46 -10.87
N CYS A 145 -13.69 17.55 -11.83
CA CYS A 145 -13.17 17.84 -13.17
C CYS A 145 -14.26 18.42 -14.09
N ASN A 146 -13.97 19.55 -14.75
CA ASN A 146 -14.91 20.24 -15.63
C ASN A 146 -15.13 19.48 -16.96
N GLN A 147 -16.15 18.64 -17.04
CA GLN A 147 -16.46 17.83 -18.22
C GLN A 147 -16.89 18.64 -19.46
N ASP A 148 -17.22 19.92 -19.33
CA ASP A 148 -17.55 20.76 -20.48
C ASP A 148 -16.30 21.19 -21.27
N GLU A 149 -15.16 21.29 -20.59
CA GLU A 149 -13.91 21.78 -21.17
C GLU A 149 -12.82 20.70 -21.22
N CYS A 150 -12.96 19.63 -20.44
CA CYS A 150 -11.93 18.63 -20.20
C CYS A 150 -12.41 17.22 -20.51
N CYS A 151 -11.46 16.35 -20.87
CA CYS A 151 -11.68 14.92 -20.84
C CYS A 151 -11.26 14.38 -19.47
N CYS A 152 -12.25 13.99 -18.66
CA CYS A 152 -12.10 13.67 -17.25
C CYS A 152 -12.22 12.18 -17.01
N LEU A 153 -11.50 11.62 -16.03
CA LEU A 153 -11.85 10.30 -15.50
C LEU A 153 -13.27 10.35 -14.94
N SER A 154 -14.03 9.26 -15.06
CA SER A 154 -15.42 9.18 -14.62
C SER A 154 -15.73 7.85 -13.95
N GLU A 155 -16.75 7.86 -13.10
CA GLU A 155 -17.25 6.71 -12.33
C GLU A 155 -16.17 6.12 -11.42
N GLN A 156 -15.35 5.21 -11.96
CA GLN A 156 -14.32 4.48 -11.23
C GLN A 156 -13.02 4.39 -12.02
N ALA A 157 -11.92 4.46 -11.29
CA ALA A 157 -10.61 4.05 -11.76
C ALA A 157 -10.11 2.87 -10.94
N THR A 158 -9.40 1.95 -11.58
CA THR A 158 -8.73 0.83 -10.95
C THR A 158 -7.23 0.99 -11.12
N ILE A 159 -6.50 0.78 -10.03
CA ILE A 159 -5.05 0.67 -10.05
C ILE A 159 -4.73 -0.79 -9.83
N SER A 160 -3.96 -1.39 -10.74
CA SER A 160 -3.55 -2.78 -10.67
C SER A 160 -2.03 -2.91 -10.83
N LYS A 161 -1.46 -3.98 -10.27
CA LYS A 161 -0.03 -4.28 -10.44
C LYS A 161 0.20 -4.74 -11.87
N LYS A 162 1.10 -4.07 -12.59
CA LYS A 162 1.53 -4.46 -13.95
C LYS A 162 2.86 -5.22 -13.92
N SER A 163 3.80 -4.76 -13.10
CA SER A 163 5.08 -5.41 -12.83
C SER A 163 5.58 -5.04 -11.44
N GLU A 164 6.79 -5.48 -11.06
CA GLU A 164 7.43 -5.04 -9.80
C GLU A 164 7.73 -3.53 -9.78
N THR A 165 7.89 -2.90 -10.95
CA THR A 165 8.29 -1.49 -11.06
C THR A 165 7.20 -0.61 -11.67
N GLN A 166 6.01 -1.16 -11.94
CA GLN A 166 4.95 -0.43 -12.65
C GLN A 166 3.55 -0.83 -12.15
N TYR A 167 2.68 0.18 -12.07
CA TYR A 167 1.24 0.01 -11.93
C TYR A 167 0.52 0.41 -13.22
N LEU A 168 -0.65 -0.17 -13.43
CA LEU A 168 -1.59 0.21 -14.47
C LEU A 168 -2.77 0.93 -13.83
N VAL A 169 -3.03 2.16 -14.26
CA VAL A 169 -4.24 2.90 -13.92
C VAL A 169 -5.18 2.77 -15.10
N ALA A 170 -6.34 2.17 -14.89
CA ALA A 170 -7.38 1.99 -15.90
C ALA A 170 -8.68 2.66 -15.42
N GLY A 171 -9.38 3.35 -16.30
CA GLY A 171 -10.63 4.00 -15.95
C GLY A 171 -11.46 4.41 -17.15
N ARG A 172 -12.72 4.74 -16.87
CA ARG A 172 -13.58 5.39 -17.85
C ARG A 172 -13.30 6.89 -17.90
N VAL A 173 -13.62 7.50 -19.03
CA VAL A 173 -13.57 8.95 -19.17
C VAL A 173 -14.88 9.51 -19.71
N ALA A 174 -15.16 10.75 -19.33
CA ALA A 174 -16.30 11.53 -19.79
C ALA A 174 -15.89 12.99 -20.01
N GLY A 175 -16.63 13.67 -20.89
CA GLY A 175 -16.44 15.08 -21.21
C GLY A 175 -16.47 15.37 -22.70
N LYS A 176 -16.84 16.60 -23.06
CA LYS A 176 -17.03 17.02 -24.46
C LYS A 176 -15.79 16.78 -25.35
N PRO A 177 -14.55 17.05 -24.90
CA PRO A 177 -13.37 16.84 -25.73
C PRO A 177 -12.94 15.37 -25.88
N CYS A 178 -13.44 14.46 -25.05
CA CYS A 178 -12.98 13.06 -25.03
C CYS A 178 -13.15 12.36 -26.38
N ALA A 179 -14.28 12.57 -27.05
CA ALA A 179 -14.59 11.90 -28.32
C ALA A 179 -13.53 12.20 -29.39
N ALA A 180 -13.06 13.46 -29.46
CA ALA A 180 -12.01 13.89 -30.37
C ALA A 180 -10.61 13.43 -29.92
N GLN A 181 -10.33 13.47 -28.61
CA GLN A 181 -9.01 13.12 -28.06
C GLN A 181 -8.73 11.61 -28.06
N LEU A 182 -9.76 10.79 -27.97
CA LEU A 182 -9.65 9.34 -27.81
C LEU A 182 -10.25 8.54 -28.97
N ASN A 183 -10.52 9.17 -30.11
CA ASN A 183 -11.12 8.52 -31.29
C ASN A 183 -12.39 7.71 -30.94
N GLY A 184 -13.22 8.24 -30.06
CA GLY A 184 -14.45 7.58 -29.59
C GLY A 184 -14.28 6.53 -28.49
N SER A 185 -13.06 6.25 -28.00
CA SER A 185 -12.86 5.40 -26.82
C SER A 185 -13.38 6.08 -25.55
N THR A 186 -14.05 5.30 -24.69
CA THR A 186 -14.53 5.72 -23.37
C THR A 186 -13.63 5.25 -22.23
N THR A 187 -12.50 4.63 -22.55
CA THR A 187 -11.57 4.06 -21.57
C THR A 187 -10.15 4.48 -21.85
N VAL A 188 -9.37 4.65 -20.77
CA VAL A 188 -7.96 5.03 -20.80
C VAL A 188 -7.19 4.11 -19.86
N GLU A 189 -6.01 3.74 -20.30
CA GLU A 189 -5.02 3.04 -19.51
C GLU A 189 -3.71 3.82 -19.51
N VAL A 190 -3.15 4.05 -18.32
CA VAL A 190 -1.85 4.69 -18.14
C VAL A 190 -0.97 3.86 -17.24
N THR A 191 0.25 3.62 -17.70
CA THR A 191 1.27 2.97 -16.88
C THR A 191 2.01 4.03 -16.08
N ILE A 192 2.07 3.85 -14.77
CA ILE A 192 2.82 4.70 -13.85
C ILE A 192 3.92 3.88 -13.18
N GLY A 193 5.04 4.53 -12.84
CA GLY A 193 6.11 3.88 -12.11
C GLY A 193 5.66 3.45 -10.71
N ALA A 194 6.22 2.36 -10.21
CA ALA A 194 6.11 2.02 -8.80
C ALA A 194 6.80 3.12 -7.99
N PRO A 195 6.19 3.54 -6.88
CA PRO A 195 6.74 4.59 -6.04
C PRO A 195 8.08 4.21 -5.49
N GLN A 196 8.94 5.22 -5.43
CA GLN A 196 10.22 5.12 -4.75
C GLN A 196 10.25 6.00 -3.49
N ASP A 197 9.23 6.84 -3.27
CA ASP A 197 9.17 7.83 -2.19
C ASP A 197 7.98 7.59 -1.22
N LYS A 198 8.17 8.00 0.05
CA LYS A 198 7.47 7.49 1.24
C LYS A 198 6.54 8.49 1.92
N ASN A 199 6.36 9.68 1.33
CA ASN A 199 5.53 10.77 1.86
C ASN A 199 4.28 11.03 1.00
N GLY A 200 3.74 9.98 0.38
CA GLY A 200 2.78 10.08 -0.72
C GLY A 200 3.52 10.05 -2.05
N PHE A 201 2.92 9.41 -3.05
CA PHE A 201 3.57 9.28 -4.35
C PHE A 201 3.06 10.34 -5.28
N GLN A 202 4.00 11.14 -5.79
CA GLN A 202 3.74 12.08 -6.86
C GLN A 202 4.50 11.61 -8.10
N ILE A 203 3.79 11.39 -9.20
CA ILE A 203 4.40 11.16 -10.50
C ILE A 203 3.81 12.14 -11.50
N THR A 204 4.68 12.79 -12.24
CA THR A 204 4.28 13.57 -13.42
C THR A 204 4.40 12.67 -14.64
N THR A 205 3.30 12.46 -15.33
CA THR A 205 3.26 11.71 -16.59
C THR A 205 2.33 12.38 -17.59
N ASN A 206 2.45 12.00 -18.85
CA ASN A 206 1.49 12.42 -19.85
C ASN A 206 0.19 11.60 -19.69
N PHE A 207 -0.92 12.29 -19.55
CA PHE A 207 -2.27 11.71 -19.47
C PHE A 207 -3.17 12.55 -20.37
N LEU A 208 -3.83 11.91 -21.33
CA LEU A 208 -4.69 12.59 -22.33
C LEU A 208 -3.98 13.79 -22.99
N SER A 209 -2.74 13.56 -23.45
CA SER A 209 -1.90 14.55 -24.14
C SER A 209 -1.49 15.78 -23.31
N THR A 210 -1.72 15.79 -22.00
CA THR A 210 -1.32 16.88 -21.09
C THR A 210 -0.45 16.34 -19.95
N ASN A 211 0.34 17.21 -19.31
CA ASN A 211 1.18 16.78 -18.19
C ASN A 211 0.36 16.81 -16.91
N ASN A 212 0.22 15.64 -16.31
CA ASN A 212 -0.60 15.44 -15.13
C ASN A 212 0.27 14.93 -14.01
N ARG A 213 0.09 15.49 -12.81
CA ARG A 213 0.68 15.01 -11.58
C ARG A 213 -0.32 14.13 -10.86
N PHE A 214 -0.06 12.85 -10.83
CA PHE A 214 -0.81 11.89 -10.01
C PHE A 214 -0.25 11.89 -8.61
N THR A 215 -1.11 12.12 -7.61
CA THR A 215 -0.79 12.05 -6.19
C THR A 215 -1.56 10.90 -5.56
N LEU A 216 -0.87 9.92 -4.97
CA LEU A 216 -1.50 8.88 -4.18
C LEU A 216 -1.20 9.10 -2.70
N THR A 217 -2.27 9.11 -1.88
CA THR A 217 -2.12 9.27 -0.43
C THR A 217 -1.57 7.99 0.20
N TYR A 218 -0.82 8.16 1.28
CA TYR A 218 -0.13 7.06 1.95
C TYR A 218 -1.09 6.04 2.60
N ASP A 219 -2.23 6.52 3.11
CA ASP A 219 -3.32 5.70 3.66
C ASP A 219 -4.09 4.91 2.60
N ASN A 220 -3.70 5.06 1.32
CA ASN A 220 -4.34 4.48 0.14
C ASN A 220 -5.81 4.87 0.02
N GLN A 221 -6.26 5.95 0.66
CA GLN A 221 -7.67 6.36 0.64
C GLN A 221 -7.99 7.26 -0.54
N TYR A 222 -7.01 7.97 -1.08
CA TYR A 222 -7.24 8.94 -2.15
C TYR A 222 -6.16 8.85 -3.24
N VAL A 223 -6.60 9.09 -4.47
CA VAL A 223 -5.78 9.41 -5.61
C VAL A 223 -6.22 10.76 -6.15
N ALA A 224 -5.29 11.65 -6.49
CA ALA A 224 -5.58 12.91 -7.16
C ALA A 224 -4.82 12.97 -8.48
N ASN A 225 -5.46 13.47 -9.52
CA ASN A 225 -4.82 13.83 -10.77
C ASN A 225 -4.90 15.35 -10.89
N VAL A 226 -3.74 16.02 -10.92
CA VAL A 226 -3.65 17.47 -11.14
C VAL A 226 -3.07 17.74 -12.51
N ASN A 227 -3.87 18.32 -13.39
CA ASN A 227 -3.39 18.78 -14.68
C ASN A 227 -2.57 20.07 -14.48
N LEU A 228 -1.29 20.04 -14.87
CA LEU A 228 -0.36 21.13 -14.59
C LEU A 228 -0.55 22.34 -15.52
N GLN A 229 -1.20 22.15 -16.68
CA GLN A 229 -1.49 23.21 -17.63
C GLN A 229 -2.91 23.77 -17.49
N TYR A 230 -3.87 22.91 -17.19
CA TYR A 230 -5.30 23.24 -17.12
C TYR A 230 -5.89 22.78 -15.80
N PRO A 231 -5.73 23.53 -14.70
CA PRO A 231 -6.14 23.10 -13.37
C PRO A 231 -7.61 22.66 -13.26
N GLN A 232 -8.51 23.23 -14.09
CA GLN A 232 -9.92 22.84 -14.18
C GLN A 232 -10.16 21.40 -14.70
N CYS A 233 -9.13 20.78 -15.29
CA CYS A 233 -9.12 19.39 -15.73
C CYS A 233 -8.53 18.44 -14.68
N SER A 234 -8.34 18.91 -13.45
CA SER A 234 -7.90 18.09 -12.33
C SER A 234 -9.08 17.33 -11.73
N GLY A 235 -8.81 16.22 -11.05
CA GLY A 235 -9.82 15.45 -10.34
C GLY A 235 -9.24 14.63 -9.21
N MET A 236 -10.10 14.04 -8.38
CA MET A 236 -9.67 13.07 -7.36
C MET A 236 -10.58 11.85 -7.31
N GLY A 237 -10.07 10.79 -6.72
CA GLY A 237 -10.78 9.54 -6.50
C GLY A 237 -10.58 9.07 -5.07
N ARG A 238 -11.66 8.58 -4.47
CA ARG A 238 -11.64 7.98 -3.13
C ARG A 238 -11.75 6.47 -3.24
N ARG A 239 -10.92 5.74 -2.50
CA ARG A 239 -10.92 4.28 -2.49
C ARG A 239 -12.30 3.74 -2.10
N VAL A 240 -12.74 2.71 -2.82
CA VAL A 240 -13.92 1.95 -2.46
C VAL A 240 -13.51 0.93 -1.41
N ASP A 241 -14.09 1.03 -0.21
CA ASP A 241 -13.92 0.02 0.83
C ASP A 241 -14.50 -1.31 0.33
N GLU A 242 -13.66 -2.29 0.03
CA GLU A 242 -14.10 -3.64 -0.38
C GLU A 242 -15.03 -4.30 0.66
N ASN A 243 -14.99 -3.82 1.92
CA ASN A 243 -15.79 -4.33 3.04
C ASN A 243 -17.18 -3.71 3.20
N LYS A 244 -17.62 -2.76 2.36
CA LYS A 244 -18.97 -2.17 2.46
C LYS A 244 -20.00 -2.71 1.46
N ASN A 245 -19.58 -3.53 0.49
CA ASN A 245 -20.47 -3.98 -0.60
C ASN A 245 -20.94 -5.44 -0.51
N THR A 246 -20.78 -6.13 0.63
CA THR A 246 -21.45 -7.43 0.87
C THR A 246 -22.77 -7.33 1.66
N ALA A 247 -23.29 -6.12 1.87
CA ALA A 247 -24.58 -5.92 2.55
C ALA A 247 -25.57 -5.09 1.73
N SER A 248 -25.72 -5.37 0.43
CA SER A 248 -26.91 -4.98 -0.36
C SER A 248 -26.77 -5.50 -1.79
N LEU A 249 -27.06 -6.80 -2.01
CA LEU A 249 -27.53 -7.38 -3.28
C LEU A 249 -27.83 -8.89 -3.08
N ILE A 250 -28.48 -9.25 -1.97
CA ILE A 250 -29.25 -10.51 -1.87
C ILE A 250 -30.71 -10.13 -1.58
N SER A 251 -31.33 -9.45 -2.54
CA SER A 251 -32.78 -9.27 -2.61
C SER A 251 -33.06 -8.56 -3.94
N SER A 252 -33.10 -9.27 -5.06
CA SER A 252 -34.39 -9.51 -5.72
C SER A 252 -34.38 -10.71 -6.67
N SER A 253 -33.25 -11.40 -6.85
CA SER A 253 -33.15 -12.55 -7.77
C SER A 253 -33.48 -13.90 -7.11
N LEU A 254 -33.48 -13.96 -5.77
CA LEU A 254 -33.81 -15.17 -5.00
C LEU A 254 -35.31 -15.33 -4.70
N ILE A 255 -36.12 -14.29 -4.91
CA ILE A 255 -37.60 -14.38 -4.85
C ILE A 255 -38.18 -14.91 -6.17
N LEU A 256 -37.45 -14.81 -7.30
CA LEU A 256 -37.93 -15.33 -8.59
C LEU A 256 -37.67 -16.84 -8.78
N ILE A 257 -36.76 -17.44 -8.00
CA ILE A 257 -36.43 -18.87 -8.10
C ILE A 257 -37.31 -19.72 -7.15
N VAL A 258 -37.82 -19.15 -6.05
CA VAL A 258 -38.76 -19.87 -5.16
C VAL A 258 -40.19 -19.91 -5.72
N ILE A 259 -40.57 -18.95 -6.58
CA ILE A 259 -41.91 -18.96 -7.22
C ILE A 259 -41.96 -19.97 -8.40
N ASN A 260 -40.86 -20.21 -9.11
CA ASN A 260 -40.83 -21.23 -10.18
C ASN A 260 -40.74 -22.68 -9.66
N ALA A 261 -40.25 -22.89 -8.43
CA ALA A 261 -40.22 -24.23 -7.82
C ALA A 261 -41.57 -24.67 -7.22
N PHE A 262 -42.49 -23.74 -6.94
CA PHE A 262 -43.84 -24.05 -6.45
C PHE A 262 -44.91 -24.13 -7.57
N LEU A 263 -44.64 -23.56 -8.75
CA LEU A 263 -45.56 -23.62 -9.91
C LEU A 263 -45.42 -24.87 -10.79
N PHE A 264 -44.38 -25.71 -10.59
CA PHE A 264 -44.15 -26.94 -11.36
C PHE A 264 -44.55 -28.25 -10.65
N ARG A 265 -45.26 -28.18 -9.51
CA ARG A 265 -45.84 -29.36 -8.82
C ARG A 265 -47.36 -29.45 -8.85
N MET A 266 -48.04 -28.57 -9.59
CA MET A 266 -49.47 -28.65 -9.86
C MET A 266 -49.69 -28.37 -11.34
N ILE A 267 -49.48 -29.40 -12.17
CA ILE A 267 -50.11 -29.69 -13.48
C ILE A 267 -49.32 -30.89 -14.01
N CYS A 268 -49.78 -32.08 -13.65
CA CYS A 268 -49.77 -33.31 -14.44
C CYS A 268 -50.43 -34.39 -13.58
N VAL A 269 -51.44 -35.02 -14.18
CA VAL A 269 -52.15 -36.22 -13.73
C VAL A 269 -51.17 -37.36 -13.48
#